data_AF-A0A956CPD3-F1
#
_entry.id   AF-A0A956CPD3-F1
#
_cell.length_a   1.000
_cell.length_b   1.000
_cell.length_c   1.000
_cell.angle_alpha   90.00
_cell.angle_beta   90.00
_cell.angle_gamma   90.00
#
_symmetry.space_group_name_H-M   'P 1'
#
loop_
_entity.id
_entity.type
_entity.pdbx_description
1 polymer ?
#
loop_
_entity_poly.entity_id
_entity_poly.type
_entity_poly.pdbx_seq_one_letter_code
_entity_poly.pdbx_strand_id
1 'polypeptide(L)'
;TMAMMSDVDMPLEALRIQIASAINLIVQTGRLSDGSRCVTHITEVLGYDQSKGAYVLADLYLREYKGQDERGRLLSTFHPTGALPRVTSTIEGLGHSLPPEMREAIRRQSKG
;
A
#
# COMPACT_ATOMS: atom_id res chain seq x y z
N THR A 1 -12.71 -3.15 -26.30
CA THR A 1 -11.60 -2.28 -26.75
C THR A 1 -12.18 -1.15 -27.56
N MET A 2 -12.38 0.03 -26.97
CA MET A 2 -12.68 1.27 -27.71
C MET A 2 -12.16 2.45 -26.91
N ALA A 3 -10.93 2.89 -27.23
CA ALA A 3 -10.37 4.21 -26.89
C ALA A 3 -9.05 4.48 -27.66
N MET A 4 -8.86 3.94 -28.87
CA MET A 4 -7.66 4.19 -29.68
C MET A 4 -8.05 4.49 -31.14
N MET A 5 -8.86 5.54 -31.34
CA MET A 5 -9.26 6.05 -32.65
C MET A 5 -9.37 7.58 -32.61
N SER A 6 -8.34 8.27 -32.12
CA SER A 6 -8.18 9.72 -32.30
C SER A 6 -6.71 10.07 -32.14
N ASP A 7 -6.18 10.91 -33.02
CA ASP A 7 -4.79 11.38 -33.13
C ASP A 7 -4.28 12.20 -31.91
N VAL A 8 -4.66 11.81 -30.71
CA VAL A 8 -4.08 12.27 -29.46
C VAL A 8 -3.61 11.00 -28.75
N ASP A 9 -2.43 10.53 -29.13
CA ASP A 9 -1.65 9.61 -28.30
C ASP A 9 -1.40 10.34 -26.98
N MET A 10 -2.29 10.18 -26.01
CA MET A 10 -1.97 10.53 -24.64
C MET A 10 -0.76 9.66 -24.29
N PRO A 11 0.42 10.24 -24.06
CA PRO A 11 1.61 9.45 -23.83
C PRO A 11 1.32 8.49 -22.68
N LEU A 12 1.67 7.21 -22.82
CA LEU A 12 1.47 6.20 -21.78
C LEU A 12 1.95 6.68 -20.40
N GLU A 13 2.97 7.53 -20.41
CA GLU A 13 3.52 8.23 -19.27
C GLU A 13 2.55 9.21 -18.59
N ALA A 14 1.82 10.02 -19.36
CA ALA A 14 0.80 10.92 -18.83
C ALA A 14 -0.33 10.14 -18.14
N LEU A 15 -0.72 8.98 -18.71
CA LEU A 15 -1.70 8.08 -18.09
C LEU A 15 -1.21 7.52 -16.76
N ARG A 16 0.05 7.07 -16.68
CA ARG A 16 0.64 6.54 -15.44
C ARG A 16 0.69 7.61 -14.33
N ILE A 17 1.00 8.86 -14.68
CA ILE A 17 0.99 9.97 -13.73
C ILE A 17 -0.43 10.25 -13.24
N GLN A 18 -1.41 10.26 -14.14
CA GLN A 18 -2.82 10.44 -13.75
C GLN A 18 -3.30 9.32 -12.81
N ILE A 19 -2.95 8.07 -13.10
CA ILE A 19 -3.27 6.93 -12.24
C ILE A 19 -2.63 7.10 -10.86
N ALA A 20 -1.34 7.45 -10.80
CA ALA A 20 -0.64 7.64 -9.54
C ALA A 20 -1.20 8.79 -8.70
N SER A 21 -1.75 9.84 -9.33
CA SER A 21 -2.40 10.94 -8.62
C SER A 21 -3.80 10.59 -8.12
N ALA A 22 -4.49 9.64 -8.75
CA ALA A 22 -5.86 9.29 -8.43
C ALA A 22 -5.98 8.20 -7.35
N ILE A 23 -4.93 7.41 -7.13
CA ILE A 23 -4.91 6.31 -6.17
C ILE A 23 -4.03 6.72 -4.99
N ASN A 24 -4.60 6.85 -3.78
CA ASN A 24 -3.81 7.15 -2.58
C ASN A 24 -3.34 5.88 -1.85
N LEU A 25 -4.23 4.91 -1.68
CA LEU A 25 -3.97 3.69 -0.91
C LEU A 25 -4.39 2.45 -1.70
N ILE A 26 -3.61 1.40 -1.58
CA ILE A 26 -3.87 0.07 -2.12
C ILE A 26 -4.00 -0.89 -0.94
N VAL A 27 -5.14 -1.58 -0.83
CA VAL A 27 -5.35 -2.66 0.14
C VAL A 27 -5.27 -3.98 -0.61
N GLN A 28 -4.13 -4.65 -0.53
CA GLN A 28 -3.92 -5.92 -1.20
C GLN A 28 -4.49 -7.05 -0.34
N THR A 29 -5.37 -7.84 -0.93
CA THR A 29 -5.87 -9.09 -0.32
C THR A 29 -5.30 -10.29 -1.05
N GLY A 30 -5.03 -11.35 -0.31
CA GLY A 30 -4.50 -12.60 -0.83
C GLY A 30 -5.20 -13.80 -0.22
N ARG A 31 -5.19 -14.91 -0.96
CA ARG A 31 -5.55 -16.22 -0.41
C ARG A 31 -4.28 -16.91 0.05
N LEU A 32 -4.25 -17.33 1.31
CA LEU A 32 -3.15 -18.05 1.92
C LEU A 32 -3.23 -19.55 1.56
N SER A 33 -2.13 -20.26 1.80
CA SER A 33 -2.02 -21.70 1.49
C SER A 33 -3.00 -22.57 2.30
N ASP A 34 -3.43 -22.10 3.47
CA ASP A 34 -4.48 -22.74 4.28
C ASP A 34 -5.91 -22.41 3.79
N GLY A 35 -6.04 -21.67 2.68
CA GLY A 35 -7.31 -21.29 2.06
C GLY A 35 -7.96 -20.03 2.66
N SER A 36 -7.42 -19.48 3.75
CA SER A 36 -7.93 -18.24 4.33
C SER A 36 -7.69 -17.04 3.40
N ARG A 37 -8.57 -16.02 3.48
CA ARG A 37 -8.38 -14.74 2.78
C ARG A 37 -8.00 -13.67 3.80
N CYS A 38 -6.95 -12.93 3.53
CA CYS A 38 -6.50 -11.87 4.42
C CYS A 38 -5.92 -10.68 3.64
N VAL A 39 -5.87 -9.51 4.29
CA VAL A 39 -5.05 -8.38 3.81
C VAL A 39 -3.58 -8.74 3.97
N THR A 40 -2.80 -8.65 2.91
CA THR A 40 -1.37 -8.93 2.91
C THR A 40 -0.55 -7.65 3.00
N HIS A 41 -0.99 -6.58 2.34
CA HIS A 41 -0.31 -5.28 2.30
C HIS A 41 -1.34 -4.16 2.37
N ILE A 42 -1.00 -3.08 3.07
CA ILE A 42 -1.58 -1.76 2.84
C ILE A 42 -0.45 -0.87 2.37
N THR A 43 -0.56 -0.35 1.16
CA THR A 43 0.51 0.39 0.47
C THR A 43 0.00 1.76 0.08
N GLU A 44 0.77 2.80 0.37
CA GLU A 44 0.54 4.15 -0.12
C GLU A 44 1.23 4.35 -1.47
N VAL A 45 0.50 4.96 -2.41
CA VAL A 45 1.07 5.38 -3.69
C VAL A 45 1.58 6.81 -3.51
N LEU A 46 2.90 6.99 -3.66
CA LEU A 46 3.56 8.27 -3.48
C LEU A 46 3.67 9.07 -4.79
N GLY A 47 3.46 8.41 -5.93
CA GLY A 47 3.52 9.02 -7.25
C GLY A 47 4.07 8.07 -8.33
N TYR A 48 4.51 8.65 -9.43
CA TYR A 48 5.17 7.96 -10.53
C TYR A 48 6.53 8.63 -10.81
N ASP A 49 7.60 7.85 -10.73
CA ASP A 49 8.95 8.30 -11.08
C ASP A 49 9.17 8.10 -12.58
N GLN A 50 9.09 9.18 -13.34
CA GLN A 50 9.29 9.20 -14.79
C GLN A 50 10.69 8.70 -15.18
N SER A 51 11.72 9.06 -14.40
CA SER A 51 13.10 8.66 -14.71
C SER A 51 13.32 7.16 -14.60
N LYS A 52 12.53 6.48 -13.76
CA LYS A 52 12.58 5.03 -13.54
C LYS A 52 11.46 4.26 -14.24
N GLY A 53 10.51 4.95 -14.85
CA GLY A 53 9.32 4.33 -15.46
C GLY A 53 8.45 3.54 -14.46
N ALA A 54 8.47 3.90 -13.17
CA ALA A 54 7.93 3.07 -12.09
C ALA A 54 7.08 3.87 -11.09
N TYR A 55 6.07 3.22 -10.52
CA TYR A 55 5.31 3.77 -9.40
C TYR A 55 6.16 3.78 -8.13
N VAL A 56 6.09 4.87 -7.39
CA VAL A 56 6.74 4.99 -6.08
C VAL A 56 5.72 4.58 -5.03
N LEU A 57 6.03 3.54 -4.27
CA LEU A 57 5.14 2.91 -3.31
C LEU A 57 5.80 2.90 -1.93
N ALA A 58 4.99 3.01 -0.88
CA ALA A 58 5.42 2.83 0.50
C ALA A 58 4.45 1.90 1.23
N ASP A 59 4.93 0.72 1.62
CA ASP A 59 4.13 -0.19 2.44
C ASP A 59 3.96 0.39 3.84
N LEU A 60 2.71 0.56 4.25
CA LEU A 60 2.31 1.04 5.58
C LEU A 60 2.08 -0.13 6.53
N TYR A 61 1.56 -1.25 6.02
CA TYR A 61 1.39 -2.48 6.76
C TYR A 61 1.79 -3.69 5.92
N LEU A 62 2.39 -4.67 6.58
CA LEU A 62 2.81 -5.95 5.99
C LEU A 62 2.30 -7.12 6.81
N ARG A 63 1.94 -8.20 6.13
CA ARG A 63 1.69 -9.50 6.73
C ARG A 63 2.96 -10.35 6.72
N GLU A 64 3.42 -10.71 7.90
CA GLU A 64 4.53 -11.66 8.08
C GLU A 64 4.01 -13.05 8.40
N TYR A 65 4.55 -14.04 7.69
CA TYR A 65 4.34 -15.44 8.00
C TYR A 65 5.19 -15.86 9.19
N LYS A 66 4.58 -16.56 10.15
CA LYS A 66 5.22 -17.03 11.39
C LYS A 66 5.29 -18.56 11.47
N GLY A 67 4.80 -19.30 10.47
CA GLY A 67 4.76 -20.75 10.48
C GLY A 67 3.35 -21.31 10.31
N GLN A 68 3.18 -22.60 10.57
CA GLN A 68 1.89 -23.27 10.61
C GLN A 68 1.67 -23.88 11.99
N ASP A 69 0.41 -23.96 12.43
CA ASP A 69 0.05 -24.73 13.63
C ASP A 69 -0.04 -26.24 13.35
N GLU A 70 -0.25 -27.04 14.40
CA GLU A 70 -0.39 -28.50 14.31
C GLU A 70 -1.53 -28.97 13.40
N ARG A 71 -2.47 -28.08 13.06
CA ARG A 71 -3.62 -28.36 12.20
C ARG A 71 -3.40 -27.82 10.78
N GLY A 72 -2.20 -27.35 10.45
CA GLY A 72 -1.84 -26.80 9.14
C GLY A 72 -2.37 -25.40 8.87
N ARG A 73 -2.91 -24.69 9.87
CA ARG A 73 -3.37 -23.30 9.70
C ARG A 73 -2.18 -22.35 9.71
N LEU A 74 -2.24 -21.36 8.84
CA LEU A 74 -1.16 -20.40 8.67
C LEU A 74 -1.14 -19.40 9.84
N LEU A 75 -0.03 -19.36 10.57
CA LEU A 75 0.23 -18.34 11.57
C LEU A 75 0.84 -17.13 10.86
N SER A 76 0.19 -15.97 10.96
CA SER A 76 0.70 -14.73 10.40
C SER A 76 0.27 -13.52 11.21
N THR A 77 1.09 -12.48 11.16
CA THR A 77 0.85 -11.21 11.86
C THR A 77 0.84 -10.06 10.87
N PHE A 78 -0.20 -9.23 10.96
CA PHE A 78 -0.31 -8.01 10.17
C PHE A 78 0.11 -6.84 11.04
N HIS A 79 1.13 -6.09 10.62
CA HIS A 79 1.75 -5.08 11.46
C HIS A 79 2.22 -3.88 10.64
N PRO A 80 2.28 -2.68 11.24
CA PRO A 80 2.74 -1.48 10.57
C PRO A 80 4.26 -1.52 10.34
N THR A 81 4.72 -1.00 9.22
CA THR A 81 6.14 -0.98 8.82
C THR A 81 6.96 0.10 9.52
N GLY A 82 6.29 1.15 10.02
CA GLY A 82 6.92 2.37 10.54
C GLY A 82 7.02 3.50 9.52
N ALA A 83 6.66 3.26 8.26
CA ALA A 83 6.59 4.33 7.26
C ALA A 83 5.57 5.39 7.69
N LEU A 84 5.97 6.67 7.63
CA LEU A 84 5.08 7.80 7.93
C LEU A 84 4.17 8.06 6.71
N PRO A 85 2.84 7.87 6.82
CA PRO A 85 1.94 8.05 5.70
C PRO A 85 1.81 9.54 5.32
N ARG A 86 1.81 9.86 4.03
CA ARG A 86 1.51 11.25 3.56
C ARG A 86 0.03 11.58 3.71
N VAL A 87 -0.85 10.58 3.62
CA VAL A 87 -2.30 10.69 3.83
C VAL A 87 -2.71 11.08 5.26
N THR A 88 -1.75 11.15 6.20
CA THR A 88 -2.03 11.51 7.60
C THR A 88 -2.84 12.80 7.75
N SER A 89 -2.49 13.85 7.01
CA SER A 89 -3.21 15.13 7.07
C SER A 89 -4.66 15.01 6.59
N THR A 90 -4.94 14.18 5.59
CA THR A 90 -6.29 13.88 5.11
C THR A 90 -7.09 13.12 6.19
N ILE A 91 -6.48 12.13 6.83
CA ILE A 91 -7.11 11.35 7.91
C ILE A 91 -7.47 12.27 9.10
N GLU A 92 -6.54 13.14 9.48
CA GLU A 92 -6.75 14.14 10.55
C GLU A 92 -7.82 15.17 10.18
N GLY A 93 -7.83 15.64 8.93
CA GLY A 93 -8.87 16.54 8.41
C GLY A 93 -10.28 15.92 8.41
N LEU A 94 -10.38 14.59 8.35
CA LEU A 94 -11.63 13.84 8.50
C LEU A 94 -11.99 13.56 9.97
N GLY A 95 -11.21 14.05 10.93
CA GLY A 95 -11.45 13.85 12.36
C GLY A 95 -10.97 12.49 12.89
N HIS A 96 -10.18 11.75 12.11
CA HIS A 96 -9.59 10.48 12.52
C HIS A 96 -8.12 10.67 12.89
N SER A 97 -7.59 9.79 13.74
CA SER A 97 -6.16 9.79 14.09
C SER A 97 -5.52 8.50 13.61
N LEU A 98 -4.21 8.53 13.34
CA LEU A 98 -3.48 7.31 13.02
C LEU A 98 -3.60 6.25 14.14
N PRO A 99 -3.71 4.96 13.81
CA PRO A 99 -3.74 3.89 14.81
C PRO A 99 -2.55 3.96 15.78
N PRO A 100 -2.74 3.66 17.08
CA PRO A 100 -1.66 3.69 18.07
C PRO A 100 -0.44 2.85 17.68
N GLU A 101 -0.67 1.63 17.19
CA GLU A 101 0.37 0.70 16.71
C GLU A 101 1.24 1.29 15.59
N MET A 102 0.63 2.05 14.66
CA MET A 102 1.35 2.71 13.57
C MET A 102 2.20 3.87 14.11
N ARG A 103 1.65 4.69 15.02
CA ARG A 103 2.40 5.77 15.67
C ARG A 103 3.60 5.23 16.45
N GLU A 104 3.45 4.09 17.11
CA GLU A 104 4.55 3.43 17.81
C GLU A 104 5.62 2.91 16.84
N ALA A 105 5.24 2.27 15.74
CA ALA A 105 6.17 1.80 14.73
C ALA A 105 6.97 2.95 14.11
N ILE A 106 6.32 4.06 13.77
CA ILE A 106 6.98 5.28 13.26
C ILE A 106 8.03 5.77 14.27
N ARG A 107 7.67 5.85 15.56
CA ARG A 107 8.59 6.27 16.63
C ARG A 107 9.78 5.32 16.82
N ARG A 108 9.61 4.02 16.59
CA ARG A 108 10.70 3.04 16.68
C ARG A 108 11.68 3.22 15.52
N GLN A 109 11.18 3.47 14.31
CA GLN A 109 12.00 3.66 13.13
C GLN A 109 12.81 4.97 13.17
N SER A 110 12.29 6.05 13.76
CA SER A 110 13.04 7.32 13.91
C SER A 110 14.17 7.29 14.95
N LYS A 111 14.31 6.20 15.72
CA LYS A 111 15.34 6.05 16.77
C LYS A 111 16.51 5.15 16.36
N GLY A 112 16.42 4.47 15.22
CA GLY A 112 17.50 3.64 14.66
C GLY A 112 18.20 4.37 13.53
#